data_AF-B9NSE4-F1
#
_entry.id   AF-B9NSE4-F1
#
_cell.length_a   1.000
_cell.length_b   1.000
_cell.length_c   1.000
_cell.angle_alpha   90.00
_cell.angle_beta   90.00
_cell.angle_gamma   90.00
#
_symmetry.space_group_name_H-M   'P 1'
#
loop_
_entity.id
_entity.type
_entity.pdbx_description
1 polymer ?
#
loop_
_entity_poly.entity_id
_entity_poly.type
_entity_poly.pdbx_seq_one_letter_code
_entity_poly.pdbx_strand_id
1 'polypeptide(L)' 'MPQYNDLFELSVEDMNLIEEAMRHVIASRSKADADETDDVREAREEFVRKAHALLGRLHDQKIFYRPRTGAYVSG' A
#
# COMPACT_ATOMS: atom_id res chain seq x y z
N MET A 1 -18.62 12.83 -22.91
CA MET A 1 -17.21 12.72 -22.51
C MET A 1 -16.91 11.25 -22.26
N PRO A 2 -15.76 10.71 -22.68
CA PRO A 2 -15.40 9.34 -22.32
C PRO A 2 -15.34 9.22 -20.79
N GLN A 3 -16.08 8.26 -20.23
CA GLN A 3 -16.12 7.97 -18.81
C GLN A 3 -15.08 6.89 -18.51
N TYR A 4 -14.29 7.07 -17.46
CA TYR A 4 -13.33 6.06 -17.03
C TYR A 4 -14.08 4.87 -16.42
N ASN A 5 -13.61 3.67 -16.72
CA ASN A 5 -14.08 2.47 -16.05
C ASN A 5 -13.54 2.45 -14.62
N ASP A 6 -14.44 2.42 -13.64
CA ASP A 6 -14.14 2.32 -12.22
C ASP A 6 -14.16 0.87 -11.70
N LEU A 7 -14.56 -0.08 -12.54
CA LEU A 7 -14.47 -1.51 -12.27
C LEU A 7 -13.07 -2.01 -12.65
N PHE A 8 -12.27 -2.29 -11.62
CA PHE A 8 -10.98 -2.94 -11.76
C PHE A 8 -11.16 -4.44 -11.52
N GLU A 9 -10.82 -5.27 -12.50
CA GLU A 9 -10.73 -6.72 -12.34
C GLU A 9 -9.32 -7.07 -11.87
N LEU A 10 -9.14 -7.25 -10.57
CA LEU A 10 -7.88 -7.67 -9.95
C LEU A 10 -8.09 -8.99 -9.23
N SER A 11 -7.24 -9.97 -9.53
CA SER A 11 -7.22 -11.22 -8.77
C SER A 11 -6.56 -11.02 -7.40
N VAL A 12 -6.74 -12.00 -6.51
CA VAL A 12 -6.03 -12.01 -5.21
C VAL A 12 -4.50 -12.04 -5.40
N GLU A 13 -4.02 -12.70 -6.45
CA GLU A 13 -2.60 -12.77 -6.78
C GLU A 13 -2.07 -11.40 -7.25
N ASP A 14 -2.82 -10.70 -8.12
CA ASP A 14 -2.47 -9.34 -8.55
C ASP A 14 -2.40 -8.38 -7.36
N MET A 15 -3.37 -8.49 -6.45
CA MET A 15 -3.40 -7.67 -5.23
C MET A 15 -2.19 -7.92 -4.34
N ASN A 16 -1.80 -9.18 -4.15
CA ASN A 16 -0.61 -9.52 -3.36
C ASN A 16 0.66 -9.01 -4.04
N LEU A 17 0.79 -9.13 -5.36
CA LEU A 17 1.92 -8.61 -6.11
C LEU A 17 2.03 -7.08 -5.99
N ILE A 18 0.91 -6.37 -6.09
CA ILE A 18 0.85 -4.91 -5.92
C ILE A 18 1.28 -4.52 -4.50
N GLU A 19 0.78 -5.21 -3.48
CA GLU A 19 1.15 -4.95 -2.09
C GLU A 19 2.64 -5.21 -1.83
N GLU A 20 3.19 -6.32 -2.34
CA GLU A 20 4.61 -6.66 -2.20
C GLU A 20 5.50 -5.62 -2.90
N ALA A 21 5.19 -5.29 -4.15
CA ALA A 21 5.93 -4.28 -4.91
C ALA A 21 5.90 -2.92 -4.19
N MET A 22 4.74 -2.52 -3.66
CA MET A 22 4.59 -1.25 -2.96
C MET A 22 5.32 -1.22 -1.62
N ARG A 23 5.32 -2.32 -0.85
CA ARG A 23 6.17 -2.46 0.34
C ARG A 23 7.65 -2.32 -0.01
N HIS A 24 8.07 -2.90 -1.13
CA HIS A 24 9.45 -2.81 -1.61
C HIS A 24 9.85 -1.38 -1.99
N VAL A 25 8.96 -0.65 -2.67
CA VAL A 25 9.18 0.76 -3.05
C VAL A 25 9.19 1.67 -1.83
N ILE A 26 8.32 1.43 -0.84
CA ILE A 26 8.36 2.15 0.44
C ILE A 26 9.70 1.91 1.13
N ALA A 27 10.15 0.65 1.24
CA ALA A 27 11.40 0.32 1.89
C ALA A 27 12.62 0.94 1.19
N SER A 28 12.62 1.00 -0.15
CA SER A 28 13.71 1.63 -0.91
C SER A 28 13.70 3.15 -0.76
N ARG A 29 12.51 3.78 -0.80
CA ARG A 29 12.35 5.24 -0.69
C ARG A 29 12.31 5.76 0.73
N SER A 30 12.22 4.93 1.76
CA SER A 30 12.25 5.41 3.15
C SER A 30 13.68 5.70 3.63
N LYS A 31 14.69 5.30 2.87
CA LYS A 31 16.08 5.60 3.18
C LYS A 31 16.36 7.05 2.83
N ALA A 32 16.91 7.78 3.81
CA ALA A 32 17.35 9.14 3.59
C ALA A 32 18.77 9.18 3.04
N ASP A 33 18.96 10.03 2.04
CA ASP A 33 20.29 10.39 1.56
C ASP A 33 20.83 11.50 2.46
N ALA A 34 22.11 11.40 2.82
CA ALA A 34 22.74 12.34 3.76
C ALA A 34 22.76 13.79 3.25
N ASP A 35 22.80 13.96 1.91
CA ASP A 35 22.90 15.26 1.23
C ASP A 35 21.58 15.69 0.59
N GLU A 36 20.44 15.18 1.06
CA GLU A 36 19.16 15.57 0.49
C GLU A 36 18.76 17.02 0.78
N THR A 37 18.13 17.67 -0.18
CA THR A 37 17.50 18.97 0.05
C THR A 37 16.18 18.82 0.80
N ASP A 38 15.73 19.87 1.48
CA ASP A 38 14.44 19.86 2.19
C ASP A 38 13.26 19.53 1.25
N ASP A 39 13.26 20.06 0.03
CA ASP A 39 12.22 19.76 -0.96
C ASP A 39 12.19 18.26 -1.34
N VAL A 40 13.36 17.63 -1.49
CA VAL A 40 13.47 16.19 -1.80
C VAL A 40 13.00 15.36 -0.62
N ARG A 41 13.36 15.77 0.60
CA ARG A 41 12.91 15.15 1.85
C ARG A 41 11.39 15.19 1.97
N GLU A 42 10.78 16.35 1.79
CA GLU A 42 9.33 16.53 1.89
C GLU A 42 8.59 15.68 0.85
N ALA A 43 9.03 15.70 -0.42
CA ALA A 43 8.44 14.90 -1.49
C ALA A 43 8.53 13.40 -1.21
N ARG A 44 9.67 12.93 -0.67
CA ARG A 44 9.85 11.53 -0.28
C ARG A 44 8.93 11.14 0.85
N GLU A 45 8.87 11.94 1.92
CA GLU A 45 7.98 11.66 3.05
C GLU A 45 6.51 11.68 2.63
N GLU A 46 6.11 12.63 1.78
CA GLU A 46 4.76 12.68 1.23
C GLU A 46 4.44 11.42 0.43
N PHE A 47 5.36 10.98 -0.43
CA PHE A 47 5.22 9.73 -1.17
C PHE A 47 5.04 8.53 -0.23
N VAL A 48 5.91 8.39 0.78
CA VAL A 48 5.86 7.29 1.76
C VAL A 48 4.53 7.28 2.51
N ARG A 49 4.05 8.45 2.96
CA ARG A 49 2.72 8.59 3.60
C ARG A 49 1.58 8.15 2.67
N LYS A 50 1.58 8.61 1.41
CA LYS A 50 0.55 8.24 0.43
C LYS A 50 0.56 6.74 0.11
N ALA A 51 1.74 6.15 -0.02
CA ALA A 51 1.90 4.72 -0.29
C ALA A 51 1.41 3.86 0.88
N HIS A 52 1.74 4.21 2.12
CA HIS A 52 1.19 3.54 3.30
C HIS A 52 -0.34 3.65 3.38
N ALA A 53 -0.89 4.83 3.10
CA ALA A 53 -2.34 5.02 3.08
C ALA A 53 -3.02 4.16 1.98
N LEU A 54 -2.39 4.00 0.82
CA LEU A 54 -2.89 3.13 -0.24
C LEU A 54 -2.84 1.66 0.16
N LEU A 55 -1.73 1.18 0.74
CA LEU A 55 -1.64 -0.19 1.28
C LEU A 55 -2.74 -0.47 2.30
N GLY A 56 -3.04 0.49 3.19
CA GLY A 56 -4.15 0.37 4.14
C GLY A 56 -5.50 0.19 3.44
N ARG A 57 -5.81 1.03 2.43
CA ARG A 57 -7.05 0.88 1.65
C ARG A 57 -7.15 -0.45 0.91
N LEU A 58 -6.05 -0.94 0.33
CA LEU A 58 -6.02 -2.25 -0.36
C LEU A 58 -6.24 -3.40 0.63
N HIS A 59 -5.59 -3.32 1.80
CA HIS A 59 -5.76 -4.27 2.88
C HIS A 59 -7.21 -4.31 3.38
N ASP A 60 -7.87 -3.15 3.53
CA ASP A 60 -9.26 -3.05 3.98
C ASP A 60 -10.28 -3.65 2.99
N GLN A 61 -9.91 -3.83 1.72
CA GLN A 61 -10.75 -4.54 0.74
C GLN A 61 -10.71 -6.07 0.91
N LYS A 62 -9.77 -6.63 1.70
CA LYS A 62 -9.64 -8.08 1.88
C LYS A 62 -10.73 -8.62 2.79
N ILE A 63 -11.33 -9.75 2.40
CA ILE A 63 -12.23 -10.51 3.26
C ILE A 63 -11.39 -11.40 4.17
N PHE A 64 -11.16 -10.95 5.40
CA PHE A 64 -10.43 -11.73 6.40
C PHE A 64 -11.32 -12.83 6.97
N TYR A 65 -10.82 -14.07 6.99
CA TYR A 65 -11.47 -15.15 7.73
C TYR A 65 -11.52 -14.79 9.22
N ARG A 66 -12.72 -14.80 9.80
CA ARG A 66 -12.92 -14.65 11.25
C ARG A 66 -13.53 -15.94 11.80
N PRO A 67 -12.84 -16.67 12.70
CA PRO A 67 -13.41 -17.86 13.31
C PRO A 67 -14.63 -17.48 14.16
N ARG A 68 -15.70 -18.28 14.05
CA ARG A 68 -16.96 -18.04 14.80
C ARG A 68 -16.84 -18.43 16.28
N THR A 69 -15.87 -19.26 16.62
CA THR A 69 -15.55 -19.71 17.97
C THR A 69 -14.03 -19.81 18.13
N GLY A 70 -13.48 -19.25 19.20
CA GLY A 70 -12.04 -19.21 19.48
C GLY A 70 -11.42 -17.82 19.34
N ALA A 71 -10.15 -17.69 19.76
CA ALA A 71 -9.41 -16.43 19.69
C ALA A 71 -8.95 -16.14 18.25
N TYR A 72 -9.23 -14.94 17.76
CA TYR A 72 -8.70 -14.44 16.49
C TYR A 72 -7.26 -13.93 16.69
N VAL A 73 -6.32 -14.48 15.93
CA VAL A 73 -4.93 -14.01 15.89
C VAL A 73 -4.69 -13.45 14.49
N SER A 74 -4.57 -12.13 14.36
CA SER A 74 -4.09 -11.46 13.15
C SER A 74 -2.66 -10.98 13.35
N GLY A 75 -1.83 -11.16 12.32
CA GLY A 75 -0.51 -10.54 12.19
C GLY A 75 -0.53 -9.41 11.18
#